data_AF-A0A1W9N2C6-F1
#
_entry.id   AF-A0A1W9N2C6-F1
#
_cell.length_a   1.000
_cell.length_b   1.000
_cell.length_c   1.000
_cell.angle_alpha   90.00
_cell.angle_beta   90.00
_cell.angle_gamma   90.00
#
_symmetry.space_group_name_H-M   'P 1'
#
loop_
_entity.id
_entity.type
_entity.pdbx_description
1 polymer ?
#
loop_
_entity_poly.entity_id
_entity_poly.type
_entity_poly.pdbx_seq_one_letter_code
_entity_poly.pdbx_strand_id
1 'polypeptide(L)'
;MTLAEARLYNGQVIRYFPDKKLGEGSEKEFFASEDENFVIGFYLNENEGHDPERIKRLTSIIEKYNPTLDSDKGDFWKRLFCWPEAIVVKPRVGILSPRFPSQYYFSDSKGEKKGTWFSKERLMKRLKKEERGDWFSRFQICRQLARTVGRMHIAGLAHSDLSGNNVLMSPSDGTCILIDIDSLVVPGIYPSKVLGTSGYMAPEVVMTSQLPLKHPDKKLPSIKTDLHSLAVIIYELLLLRHPLQGRRIYSEDTQKDDLLRFGEKAVFIEHPSDSSNRTDKADIPMESLGHLMTPLFLKAFTQGLHHPDKRPTAYEWESCLNHTADMLYPCKGQDCQHKWFVCRKGRLVQCPFCGWKPSDSVPVMHLFRKYKTGQYVSENRYMAIWDKKKLYARHTRSDISADMPDNPGCEGSFMLKGQHWTFRNESSENRMCSVSEQIMPGNSMGISDKKTLLLSDHPKGRLAVFEFLPVNA
;
A
#
# COMPACT_ATOMS: atom_id res chain seq x y z
N MET A 1 -8.01 19.99 34.38
CA MET A 1 -7.15 20.36 33.22
C MET A 1 -7.65 21.71 32.74
N THR A 2 -6.75 22.64 32.47
CA THR A 2 -7.14 23.96 31.96
C THR A 2 -7.56 23.83 30.50
N LEU A 3 -8.64 24.49 30.09
CA LEU A 3 -9.03 24.58 28.68
C LEU A 3 -8.60 25.93 28.14
N ALA A 4 -8.02 25.94 26.94
CA ALA A 4 -7.69 27.14 26.20
C ALA A 4 -8.48 27.19 24.89
N GLU A 5 -8.60 28.38 24.31
CA GLU A 5 -9.29 28.61 23.04
C GLU A 5 -8.30 28.78 21.89
N ALA A 6 -8.55 28.09 20.79
CA ALA A 6 -7.87 28.24 19.52
C ALA A 6 -8.87 28.80 18.49
N ARG A 7 -8.51 29.90 17.82
CA ARG A 7 -9.35 30.50 16.77
C ARG A 7 -8.89 30.00 15.40
N LEU A 8 -9.83 29.49 14.62
CA LEU A 8 -9.62 29.04 13.24
C LEU A 8 -9.68 30.21 12.26
N TYR A 9 -9.12 30.03 11.07
CA TYR A 9 -9.08 31.04 10.01
C TYR A 9 -10.47 31.48 9.54
N ASN A 10 -11.46 30.59 9.60
CA ASN A 10 -12.87 30.88 9.29
C ASN A 10 -13.64 31.57 10.44
N GLY A 11 -12.96 31.89 11.56
CA GLY A 11 -13.54 32.54 12.73
C GLY A 11 -14.13 31.60 13.80
N GLN A 12 -14.27 30.31 13.51
CA GLN A 12 -14.70 29.33 14.52
C GLN A 12 -13.68 29.21 15.66
N VAL A 13 -14.16 28.82 16.85
CA VAL A 13 -13.31 28.62 18.04
C VAL A 13 -13.40 27.17 18.48
N ILE A 14 -12.23 26.54 18.68
CA ILE A 14 -12.07 25.18 19.20
C ILE A 14 -11.40 25.27 20.57
N ARG A 15 -11.86 24.46 21.52
CA ARG A 15 -11.21 24.33 22.83
C ARG A 15 -10.24 23.17 22.85
N TYR A 16 -9.12 23.35 23.54
CA TYR A 16 -8.06 22.33 23.63
C TYR A 16 -7.37 22.35 25.00
N PHE A 17 -6.62 21.29 25.29
CA PHE A 17 -5.88 21.13 26.54
C PHE A 17 -4.41 21.55 26.36
N PRO A 18 -4.00 22.78 26.74
CA PRO A 18 -2.59 23.21 26.67
C PRO A 18 -1.68 22.35 27.56
N ASP A 19 -2.20 21.82 28.66
CA ASP A 19 -1.43 20.97 29.59
C ASP A 19 -1.28 19.52 29.08
N LYS A 20 -1.99 19.14 28.00
CA LYS A 20 -1.98 17.79 27.41
C LYS A 20 -1.24 17.80 26.07
N LYS A 21 0.08 17.98 26.14
CA LYS A 21 0.96 17.83 24.97
C LYS A 21 0.99 16.37 24.54
N LEU A 22 0.50 16.09 23.33
CA LEU A 22 0.48 14.75 22.74
C LEU A 22 1.84 14.35 22.17
N GLY A 23 2.62 15.34 21.74
CA GLY A 23 3.96 15.15 21.18
C GLY A 23 4.52 16.42 20.57
N GLU A 24 5.76 16.31 20.09
CA GLU A 24 6.46 17.35 19.35
C GLU A 24 7.15 16.71 18.15
N GLY A 25 6.91 17.27 16.98
CA GLY A 25 7.64 16.98 15.75
C GLY A 25 8.70 18.04 15.47
N SER A 26 9.36 17.95 14.31
CA SER A 26 10.41 18.91 13.93
C SER A 26 9.88 20.33 13.70
N GLU A 27 8.63 20.47 13.26
CA GLU A 27 8.03 21.77 12.92
C GLU A 27 6.94 22.23 13.89
N LYS A 28 6.32 21.29 14.62
CA LYS A 28 5.06 21.52 15.32
C LYS A 28 5.01 20.80 16.66
N GLU A 29 4.29 21.37 17.60
CA GLU A 29 3.86 20.67 18.82
C GLU A 29 2.35 20.48 18.84
N PHE A 30 1.93 19.33 19.36
CA PHE A 30 0.58 18.79 19.18
C PHE A 30 -0.18 18.72 20.50
N PHE A 31 -1.43 19.19 20.49
CA PHE A 31 -2.33 19.20 21.64
C PHE A 31 -3.68 18.58 21.28
N ALA A 32 -4.34 17.94 22.24
CA ALA A 32 -5.67 17.37 22.04
C ALA A 32 -6.75 18.46 22.13
N SER A 33 -7.75 18.40 21.25
CA SER A 33 -9.01 19.12 21.43
C SER A 33 -9.75 18.64 22.69
N GLU A 34 -10.73 19.44 23.15
CA GLU A 34 -11.56 19.11 24.31
C GLU A 34 -12.31 17.79 24.16
N ASP A 35 -12.81 17.49 22.95
CA ASP A 35 -13.52 16.25 22.60
C ASP A 35 -12.57 15.10 22.21
N GLU A 36 -11.26 15.36 22.19
CA GLU A 36 -10.19 14.46 21.75
C GLU A 36 -10.32 13.88 20.33
N ASN A 37 -11.26 14.37 19.52
CA ASN A 37 -11.43 13.96 18.13
C ASN A 37 -10.43 14.63 17.19
N PHE A 38 -9.82 15.73 17.63
CA PHE A 38 -8.88 16.52 16.84
C PHE A 38 -7.56 16.73 17.57
N VAL A 39 -6.55 17.05 16.76
CA VAL A 39 -5.23 17.45 17.20
C VAL A 39 -4.95 18.84 16.65
N ILE A 40 -4.51 19.74 17.53
CA ILE A 40 -4.01 21.06 17.16
C ILE A 40 -2.49 21.01 17.14
N GLY A 41 -1.91 21.15 15.94
CA GLY A 41 -0.48 21.28 15.74
C GLY A 41 -0.07 22.74 15.58
N PHE A 42 0.54 23.34 16.59
CA PHE A 42 1.07 24.70 16.48
C PHE A 42 2.50 24.68 15.94
N TYR A 43 2.82 25.59 15.02
CA TYR A 43 4.17 25.75 14.52
C TYR A 43 5.12 26.27 15.62
N LEU A 44 6.32 25.69 15.68
CA LEU A 44 7.36 26.09 16.64
C LEU A 44 7.97 27.45 16.27
N ASN A 45 8.13 27.73 14.97
CA ASN A 45 8.66 28.99 14.46
C ASN A 45 7.54 29.95 14.06
N GLU A 46 7.32 31.01 14.84
CA GLU A 46 6.24 31.99 14.60
C GLU A 46 6.37 32.69 13.24
N ASN A 47 7.60 33.01 12.81
CA ASN A 47 7.84 33.67 11.52
C ASN A 47 7.42 32.77 10.34
N GLU A 48 7.66 31.47 10.45
CA GLU A 48 7.21 30.51 9.43
C GLU A 48 5.71 30.25 9.49
N GLY A 49 5.10 30.36 10.66
CA GLY A 49 3.65 30.30 10.83
C GLY A 49 2.95 31.44 10.09
N HIS A 50 3.50 32.65 10.15
CA HIS A 50 2.92 33.84 9.50
C HIS A 50 3.27 34.01 8.02
N ASP A 51 3.99 33.06 7.40
CA ASP A 51 4.32 33.05 5.97
C ASP A 51 3.03 33.06 5.10
N PRO A 52 2.75 34.12 4.33
CA PRO A 52 1.55 34.20 3.49
C PRO A 52 1.48 33.08 2.45
N GLU A 53 2.62 32.59 1.94
CA GLU A 53 2.64 31.47 1.01
C GLU A 53 2.23 30.16 1.69
N ARG A 54 2.62 29.96 2.95
CA ARG A 54 2.21 28.80 3.76
C ARG A 54 0.71 28.80 3.97
N ILE A 55 0.12 29.93 4.38
CA ILE A 55 -1.34 30.04 4.56
C ILE A 55 -2.07 29.74 3.25
N LYS A 56 -1.64 30.34 2.13
CA LYS A 56 -2.25 30.12 0.81
C LYS A 56 -2.13 28.65 0.35
N ARG A 57 -0.99 28.01 0.62
CA ARG A 57 -0.77 26.57 0.39
C ARG A 57 -1.73 25.72 1.21
N LEU A 58 -1.80 25.97 2.51
CA LEU A 58 -2.67 25.22 3.43
C LEU A 58 -4.14 25.38 3.06
N THR A 59 -4.61 26.58 2.75
CA THR A 59 -5.98 26.81 2.27
C THR A 59 -6.26 25.98 1.02
N SER A 60 -5.33 25.97 0.06
CA SER A 60 -5.49 25.17 -1.17
C SER A 60 -5.55 23.66 -0.87
N ILE A 61 -4.73 23.17 0.07
CA ILE A 61 -4.70 21.77 0.49
C ILE A 61 -5.99 21.37 1.20
N ILE A 62 -6.47 22.19 2.14
CA ILE A 62 -7.66 21.92 2.96
C ILE A 62 -8.94 21.97 2.13
N GLU A 63 -9.00 22.85 1.13
CA GLU A 63 -10.18 23.07 0.29
C GLU A 63 -10.00 22.36 -1.06
N LYS A 64 -9.42 23.07 -2.04
CA LYS A 64 -9.40 22.71 -3.46
C LYS A 64 -8.90 21.28 -3.73
N TYR A 65 -7.88 20.83 -3.02
CA TYR A 65 -7.22 19.54 -3.30
C TYR A 65 -7.67 18.41 -2.37
N ASN A 66 -8.61 18.67 -1.45
CA ASN A 66 -8.97 17.75 -0.40
C ASN A 66 -9.92 16.64 -0.88
N PRO A 67 -9.47 15.36 -0.99
CA PRO A 67 -10.32 14.26 -1.40
C PRO A 67 -11.37 13.87 -0.36
N THR A 68 -11.22 14.29 0.91
CA THR A 68 -12.15 13.94 2.00
C THR A 68 -13.44 14.76 1.98
N LEU A 69 -13.49 15.83 1.17
CA LEU A 69 -14.68 16.65 0.93
C LEU A 69 -15.60 16.11 -0.18
N ASP A 70 -15.22 15.02 -0.84
CA ASP A 70 -16.04 14.35 -1.85
C ASP A 70 -17.38 13.87 -1.24
N SER A 71 -18.51 14.21 -1.86
CA SER A 71 -19.85 13.93 -1.31
C SER A 71 -20.15 12.45 -1.16
N ASP A 72 -19.60 11.63 -2.05
CA ASP A 72 -19.95 10.22 -2.17
C ASP A 72 -18.88 9.34 -1.51
N LYS A 73 -17.61 9.76 -1.60
CA LYS A 73 -16.44 8.98 -1.19
C LYS A 73 -15.62 9.63 -0.08
N GLY A 74 -16.03 10.78 0.44
CA GLY A 74 -15.29 11.52 1.47
C GLY A 74 -14.95 10.66 2.69
N ASP A 75 -15.93 9.94 3.24
CA ASP A 75 -15.72 9.07 4.40
C ASP A 75 -14.80 7.88 4.12
N PHE A 76 -14.75 7.40 2.87
CA PHE A 76 -13.76 6.41 2.45
C PHE A 76 -12.34 7.00 2.54
N TRP A 77 -12.15 8.22 2.05
CA TRP A 77 -10.85 8.89 2.06
C TRP A 77 -10.41 9.32 3.47
N LYS A 78 -11.34 9.69 4.36
CA LYS A 78 -11.04 9.99 5.79
C LYS A 78 -10.41 8.80 6.53
N ARG A 79 -10.67 7.56 6.08
CA ARG A 79 -10.03 6.36 6.65
C ARG A 79 -8.59 6.15 6.18
N LEU A 80 -8.20 6.81 5.08
CA LEU A 80 -6.91 6.61 4.41
C LEU A 80 -5.97 7.82 4.54
N PHE A 81 -6.49 9.00 4.83
CA PHE A 81 -5.73 10.22 5.03
C PHE A 81 -6.05 10.85 6.39
N CYS A 82 -5.00 11.29 7.10
CA CYS A 82 -5.11 12.26 8.18
C CYS A 82 -5.02 13.68 7.59
N TRP A 83 -6.07 14.07 6.86
CA TRP A 83 -6.10 15.33 6.12
C TRP A 83 -6.42 16.52 7.04
N PRO A 84 -5.69 17.65 6.96
CA PRO A 84 -5.99 18.82 7.79
C PRO A 84 -7.37 19.41 7.47
N GLU A 85 -8.10 19.85 8.48
CA GLU A 85 -9.45 20.39 8.34
C GLU A 85 -9.52 21.91 8.45
N ALA A 86 -8.59 22.53 9.18
CA ALA A 86 -8.58 23.97 9.32
C ALA A 86 -7.19 24.53 9.65
N ILE A 87 -7.01 25.82 9.37
CA ILE A 87 -5.85 26.60 9.82
C ILE A 87 -6.23 27.27 11.15
N VAL A 88 -5.37 27.15 12.15
CA VAL A 88 -5.46 27.88 13.42
C VAL A 88 -4.68 29.19 13.29
N VAL A 89 -5.26 30.31 13.73
CA VAL A 89 -4.64 31.65 13.69
C VAL A 89 -4.34 32.24 15.06
N LYS A 90 -5.01 31.76 16.12
CA LYS A 90 -4.73 32.13 17.51
C LYS A 90 -4.76 30.89 18.41
N PRO A 91 -3.94 30.82 19.49
CA PRO A 91 -3.01 31.86 19.97
C PRO A 91 -1.79 32.09 19.09
N ARG A 92 -1.42 31.10 18.26
CA ARG A 92 -0.41 31.22 17.19
C ARG A 92 -0.84 30.38 16.00
N VAL A 93 -0.12 30.51 14.87
CA VAL A 93 -0.46 29.76 13.67
C VAL A 93 -0.27 28.26 13.87
N GLY A 94 -1.23 27.48 13.41
CA GLY A 94 -1.20 26.04 13.48
C GLY A 94 -2.20 25.40 12.54
N ILE A 95 -2.41 24.11 12.71
CA ILE A 95 -3.30 23.28 11.90
C ILE A 95 -4.16 22.44 12.82
N LEU A 96 -5.44 22.33 12.48
CA LEU A 96 -6.37 21.39 13.05
C LEU A 96 -6.46 20.17 12.12
N SER A 97 -6.17 18.99 12.66
CA SER A 97 -6.27 17.72 11.94
C SER A 97 -7.07 16.71 12.76
N PRO A 98 -7.74 15.73 12.13
CA PRO A 98 -8.40 14.68 12.86
C PRO A 98 -7.38 13.88 13.66
N ARG A 99 -7.77 13.44 14.85
CA ARG A 99 -6.99 12.47 15.59
C ARG A 99 -7.12 11.12 14.90
N PHE A 100 -6.01 10.51 14.55
CA PHE A 100 -6.08 9.19 13.93
C PHE A 100 -6.54 8.12 14.94
N PRO A 101 -7.24 7.08 14.47
CA PRO A 101 -7.82 6.04 15.32
C PRO A 101 -6.80 5.32 16.23
N SER A 102 -7.27 4.81 17.37
CA SER A 102 -6.43 4.24 18.42
C SER A 102 -5.60 3.02 17.99
N GLN A 103 -6.04 2.27 16.96
CA GLN A 103 -5.28 1.12 16.45
C GLN A 103 -3.90 1.48 15.87
N TYR A 104 -3.66 2.75 15.55
CA TYR A 104 -2.37 3.25 15.07
C TYR A 104 -1.42 3.70 16.19
N TYR A 105 -1.78 3.47 17.46
CA TYR A 105 -0.87 3.62 18.60
C TYR A 105 -0.54 2.26 19.21
N PHE A 106 0.70 2.09 19.64
CA PHE A 106 1.05 0.96 20.50
C PHE A 106 0.37 1.11 21.86
N SER A 107 -0.03 -0.02 22.45
CA SER A 107 -0.56 -0.06 23.82
C SER A 107 0.50 0.20 24.90
N ASP A 108 1.77 0.22 24.51
CA ASP A 108 2.90 0.52 25.37
C ASP A 108 3.56 1.86 24.99
N SER A 109 4.68 2.20 25.64
CA SER A 109 5.38 3.47 25.45
C SER A 109 6.10 3.66 24.11
N LYS A 110 5.94 2.75 23.13
CA LYS A 110 6.54 2.89 21.79
C LYS A 110 5.90 3.99 20.94
N GLY A 111 4.74 4.51 21.34
CA GLY A 111 4.06 5.62 20.66
C GLY A 111 3.32 5.17 19.40
N GLU A 112 3.50 5.90 18.30
CA GLU A 112 2.77 5.69 17.04
C GLU A 112 3.31 4.48 16.26
N LYS A 113 2.40 3.73 15.62
CA LYS A 113 2.71 2.58 14.76
C LYS A 113 3.19 3.02 13.36
N LYS A 114 4.28 3.78 13.31
CA LYS A 114 4.94 4.17 12.05
C LYS A 114 5.36 2.92 11.27
N GLY A 115 5.19 2.94 9.95
CA GLY A 115 5.52 1.85 9.03
C GLY A 115 6.93 1.28 9.18
N THR A 116 7.91 2.09 9.59
CA THR A 116 9.29 1.63 9.86
C THR A 116 9.37 0.52 10.91
N TRP A 117 8.44 0.47 11.88
CA TRP A 117 8.35 -0.64 12.85
C TRP A 117 8.08 -2.00 12.19
N PHE A 118 7.40 -1.99 11.03
CA PHE A 118 6.94 -3.19 10.34
C PHE A 118 7.73 -3.53 9.08
N SER A 119 8.51 -2.56 8.55
CA SER A 119 9.33 -2.72 7.35
C SER A 119 10.79 -3.10 7.68
N LYS A 120 11.27 -2.78 8.90
CA LYS A 120 12.62 -3.13 9.36
C LYS A 120 12.61 -4.39 10.23
N GLU A 121 13.30 -5.44 9.79
CA GLU A 121 13.37 -6.74 10.49
C GLU A 121 13.73 -6.61 11.99
N ARG A 122 14.75 -5.78 12.31
CA ARG A 122 15.20 -5.53 13.69
C ARG A 122 14.11 -4.90 14.56
N LEU A 123 13.33 -3.95 14.02
CA LEU A 123 12.26 -3.30 14.77
C LEU A 123 11.07 -4.23 14.93
N MET A 124 10.70 -4.95 13.86
CA MET A 124 9.61 -5.92 13.89
C MET A 124 9.84 -7.03 14.92
N LYS A 125 11.08 -7.49 15.12
CA LYS A 125 11.43 -8.47 16.17
C LYS A 125 11.15 -7.98 17.60
N ARG A 126 11.07 -6.66 17.83
CA ARG A 126 10.74 -6.04 19.13
C ARG A 126 9.23 -5.92 19.37
N LEU A 127 8.41 -6.24 18.36
CA LEU A 127 6.96 -6.22 18.46
C LEU A 127 6.43 -7.57 18.96
N LYS A 128 5.31 -7.53 19.69
CA LYS A 128 4.52 -8.72 20.03
C LYS A 128 4.10 -9.44 18.74
N LYS A 129 3.95 -10.77 18.76
CA LYS A 129 3.70 -11.55 17.52
C LYS A 129 2.40 -11.13 16.84
N GLU A 130 1.39 -10.77 17.63
CA GLU A 130 0.05 -10.40 17.22
C GLU A 130 0.03 -9.04 16.49
N GLU A 131 0.99 -8.16 16.79
CA GLU A 131 1.15 -6.84 16.19
C GLU A 131 1.84 -6.88 14.81
N ARG A 132 2.59 -7.95 14.51
CA ARG A 132 3.43 -8.02 13.31
C ARG A 132 2.64 -8.20 12.01
N GLY A 133 1.37 -8.63 12.14
CA GLY A 133 0.54 -9.07 11.03
C GLY A 133 1.11 -10.28 10.30
N ASP A 134 0.45 -10.62 9.21
CA ASP A 134 0.86 -11.70 8.32
C ASP A 134 1.11 -11.14 6.90
N TRP A 135 1.38 -12.01 5.92
CA TRP A 135 1.63 -11.52 4.56
C TRP A 135 0.37 -11.00 3.88
N PHE A 136 -0.80 -11.57 4.17
CA PHE A 136 -2.07 -11.11 3.61
C PHE A 136 -2.37 -9.68 4.04
N SER A 137 -2.23 -9.38 5.34
CA SER A 137 -2.46 -8.03 5.85
C SER A 137 -1.44 -7.00 5.31
N ARG A 138 -0.19 -7.43 5.04
CA ARG A 138 0.81 -6.59 4.36
C ARG A 138 0.42 -6.27 2.92
N PHE A 139 -0.11 -7.22 2.16
CA PHE A 139 -0.66 -6.95 0.83
C PHE A 139 -1.84 -5.97 0.90
N GLN A 140 -2.73 -6.10 1.90
CA GLN A 140 -3.83 -5.16 2.11
C GLN A 140 -3.34 -3.74 2.40
N ILE A 141 -2.32 -3.59 3.23
CA ILE A 141 -1.68 -2.30 3.55
C ILE A 141 -1.03 -1.70 2.29
N CYS A 142 -0.23 -2.47 1.56
CA CYS A 142 0.42 -1.99 0.34
C CYS A 142 -0.60 -1.51 -0.68
N ARG A 143 -1.72 -2.23 -0.83
CA ARG A 143 -2.80 -1.87 -1.74
C ARG A 143 -3.47 -0.55 -1.32
N GLN A 144 -3.80 -0.41 -0.04
CA GLN A 144 -4.37 0.84 0.49
C GLN A 144 -3.42 2.00 0.28
N LEU A 145 -2.14 1.83 0.59
CA LEU A 145 -1.13 2.88 0.39
C LEU A 145 -1.01 3.29 -1.09
N ALA A 146 -0.94 2.32 -2.00
CA ALA A 146 -0.90 2.60 -3.44
C ALA A 146 -2.15 3.36 -3.91
N ARG A 147 -3.34 2.99 -3.42
CA ARG A 147 -4.59 3.72 -3.69
C ARG A 147 -4.55 5.15 -3.16
N THR A 148 -4.13 5.33 -1.92
CA THR A 148 -4.03 6.63 -1.24
C THR A 148 -3.08 7.56 -2.00
N VAL A 149 -1.89 7.08 -2.32
CA VAL A 149 -0.90 7.83 -3.10
C VAL A 149 -1.42 8.13 -4.51
N GLY A 150 -2.07 7.16 -5.16
CA GLY A 150 -2.69 7.35 -6.48
C GLY A 150 -3.77 8.44 -6.47
N ARG A 151 -4.63 8.48 -5.45
CA ARG A 151 -5.66 9.52 -5.31
C ARG A 151 -5.05 10.91 -5.15
N MET A 152 -3.99 11.02 -4.34
CA MET A 152 -3.24 12.26 -4.15
C MET A 152 -2.57 12.72 -5.45
N HIS A 153 -1.95 11.80 -6.20
CA HIS A 153 -1.33 12.10 -7.49
C HIS A 153 -2.35 12.56 -8.54
N ILE A 154 -3.55 11.96 -8.57
CA ILE A 154 -4.66 12.38 -9.45
C ILE A 154 -5.13 13.81 -9.10
N ALA A 155 -5.09 14.20 -7.82
CA ALA A 155 -5.36 15.57 -7.41
C ALA A 155 -4.24 16.57 -7.77
N GLY A 156 -3.16 16.10 -8.40
CA GLY A 156 -2.00 16.92 -8.78
C GLY A 156 -1.07 17.21 -7.61
N LEU A 157 -1.06 16.37 -6.56
CA LEU A 157 -0.28 16.57 -5.35
C LEU A 157 0.85 15.53 -5.24
N ALA A 158 1.93 15.89 -4.54
CA ALA A 158 2.94 14.94 -4.07
C ALA A 158 3.20 15.13 -2.57
N HIS A 159 3.54 14.05 -1.86
CA HIS A 159 3.75 14.10 -0.41
C HIS A 159 4.99 14.90 -0.03
N SER A 160 6.05 14.81 -0.84
CA SER A 160 7.39 15.36 -0.59
C SER A 160 8.31 14.58 0.35
N ASP A 161 7.74 13.82 1.29
CA ASP A 161 8.46 12.97 2.24
C ASP A 161 7.72 11.63 2.45
N LEU A 162 7.31 11.00 1.36
CA LEU A 162 6.66 9.70 1.43
C LEU A 162 7.65 8.66 1.97
N SER A 163 7.42 8.18 3.19
CA SER A 163 8.33 7.24 3.87
C SER A 163 7.57 6.34 4.83
N GLY A 164 8.25 5.33 5.37
CA GLY A 164 7.70 4.52 6.46
C GLY A 164 7.43 5.32 7.74
N ASN A 165 7.88 6.58 7.88
CA ASN A 165 7.58 7.41 9.04
C ASN A 165 6.26 8.17 8.91
N ASN A 166 5.83 8.44 7.68
CA ASN A 166 4.63 9.22 7.37
C ASN A 166 3.45 8.34 6.94
N VAL A 167 3.55 7.03 7.19
CA VAL A 167 2.45 6.07 7.04
C VAL A 167 2.31 5.32 8.36
N LEU A 168 1.18 5.48 9.02
CA LEU A 168 0.84 4.68 10.19
C LEU A 168 0.17 3.39 9.73
N MET A 169 0.49 2.27 10.36
CA MET A 169 0.05 0.95 9.93
C MET A 169 -0.47 0.14 11.12
N SER A 170 -1.56 -0.58 10.89
CA SER A 170 -2.02 -1.65 11.78
C SER A 170 -2.02 -2.97 11.01
N PRO A 171 -0.91 -3.74 11.02
CA PRO A 171 -0.85 -5.03 10.34
C PRO A 171 -1.77 -6.11 10.93
N SER A 172 -2.20 -5.98 12.18
CA SER A 172 -3.24 -6.86 12.76
C SER A 172 -4.59 -6.65 12.08
N ASP A 173 -4.90 -5.41 11.71
CA ASP A 173 -6.17 -5.04 11.06
C ASP A 173 -6.05 -4.97 9.53
N GLY A 174 -4.82 -5.04 9.01
CA GLY A 174 -4.53 -4.87 7.59
C GLY A 174 -4.83 -3.48 7.07
N THR A 175 -4.67 -2.42 7.88
CA THR A 175 -5.01 -1.03 7.53
C THR A 175 -3.82 -0.08 7.64
N CYS A 176 -3.88 1.03 6.91
CA CYS A 176 -2.92 2.12 7.02
C CYS A 176 -3.57 3.48 6.79
N ILE A 177 -2.92 4.53 7.30
CA ILE A 177 -3.31 5.92 7.10
C ILE A 177 -2.07 6.77 6.78
N LEU A 178 -2.20 7.64 5.78
CA LEU A 178 -1.16 8.61 5.41
C LEU A 178 -1.29 9.84 6.30
N ILE A 179 -0.17 10.30 6.86
CA ILE A 179 -0.11 11.47 7.75
C ILE A 179 0.79 12.55 7.15
N ASP A 180 0.94 13.68 7.85
CA ASP A 180 1.81 14.81 7.44
C ASP A 180 1.46 15.39 6.06
N ILE A 181 0.17 15.73 5.90
CA ILE A 181 -0.44 16.20 4.64
C ILE A 181 -0.47 17.74 4.57
N ASP A 182 0.22 18.43 5.47
CA ASP A 182 0.19 19.90 5.50
C ASP A 182 1.25 20.60 4.64
N SER A 183 2.25 19.84 4.18
CA SER A 183 3.40 20.38 3.44
C SER A 183 3.53 19.79 2.04
N LEU A 184 2.41 19.35 1.44
CA LEU A 184 2.36 18.76 0.11
C LEU A 184 2.95 19.67 -0.98
N VAL A 185 3.56 19.05 -1.99
CA VAL A 185 3.98 19.72 -3.23
C VAL A 185 2.77 19.90 -4.14
N VAL A 186 2.61 21.12 -4.65
CA VAL A 186 1.71 21.42 -5.77
C VAL A 186 2.60 21.82 -6.95
N PRO A 187 2.75 20.96 -7.98
CA PRO A 187 3.64 21.23 -9.11
C PRO A 187 3.39 22.61 -9.74
N GLY A 188 4.47 23.38 -9.90
CA GLY A 188 4.42 24.73 -10.48
C GLY A 188 3.87 25.83 -9.56
N ILE A 189 3.36 25.50 -8.37
CA ILE A 189 2.75 26.47 -7.45
C ILE A 189 3.48 26.48 -6.10
N TYR A 190 3.60 25.31 -5.46
CA TYR A 190 4.16 25.16 -4.12
C TYR A 190 5.24 24.06 -4.14
N PRO A 191 6.53 24.42 -4.19
CA PRO A 191 7.61 23.44 -4.14
C PRO A 191 7.77 22.86 -2.73
N SER A 192 8.43 21.71 -2.66
CA SER A 192 8.82 21.11 -1.38
C SER A 192 9.80 22.00 -0.61
N LYS A 193 9.63 22.06 0.71
CA LYS A 193 10.61 22.66 1.64
C LYS A 193 11.60 21.63 2.20
N VAL A 194 11.28 20.34 2.10
CA VAL A 194 12.12 19.21 2.55
C VAL A 194 12.58 18.36 1.36
N LEU A 195 13.64 17.56 1.53
CA LEU A 195 14.09 16.63 0.48
C LEU A 195 13.50 15.23 0.65
N GLY A 196 13.06 14.89 1.86
CA GLY A 196 12.53 13.60 2.25
C GLY A 196 13.45 12.82 3.19
N THR A 197 13.04 11.62 3.54
CA THR A 197 13.73 10.72 4.46
C THR A 197 14.79 9.89 3.75
N SER A 198 16.01 9.81 4.32
CA SER A 198 17.09 8.96 3.79
C SER A 198 16.64 7.51 3.58
N GLY A 199 17.10 6.89 2.48
CA GLY A 199 16.64 5.59 1.99
C GLY A 199 15.37 5.64 1.14
N TYR A 200 14.46 6.59 1.38
CA TYR A 200 13.22 6.74 0.60
C TYR A 200 13.32 7.79 -0.51
N MET A 201 14.28 8.72 -0.41
CA MET A 201 14.52 9.74 -1.43
C MET A 201 14.91 9.11 -2.77
N ALA A 202 14.32 9.61 -3.86
CA ALA A 202 14.66 9.17 -5.21
C ALA A 202 16.09 9.56 -5.60
N PRO A 203 16.80 8.77 -6.43
CA PRO A 203 18.22 9.01 -6.73
C PRO A 203 18.54 10.41 -7.24
N GLU A 204 17.69 10.98 -8.10
CA GLU A 204 17.85 12.33 -8.65
C GLU A 204 17.80 13.43 -7.57
N VAL A 205 17.04 13.21 -6.49
CA VAL A 205 16.98 14.13 -5.34
C VAL A 205 18.23 13.98 -4.49
N VAL A 206 18.67 12.74 -4.24
CA VAL A 206 19.89 12.44 -3.47
C VAL A 206 21.13 13.04 -4.14
N MET A 207 21.27 12.85 -5.45
CA MET A 207 22.40 13.36 -6.26
C MET A 207 22.55 14.88 -6.21
N THR A 208 21.45 15.61 -5.96
CA THR A 208 21.44 17.08 -5.90
C THR A 208 21.18 17.59 -4.49
N SER A 209 21.21 16.72 -3.48
CA SER A 209 20.86 17.05 -2.09
C SER A 209 21.75 18.14 -1.48
N GLN A 210 23.02 18.16 -1.84
CA GLN A 210 24.01 19.15 -1.38
C GLN A 210 23.89 20.51 -2.07
N LEU A 211 23.15 20.61 -3.19
CA LEU A 211 22.93 21.88 -3.86
C LEU A 211 21.95 22.77 -3.07
N PRO A 212 22.12 24.09 -3.05
CA PRO A 212 21.14 25.01 -2.48
C PRO A 212 19.74 24.82 -3.09
N LEU A 213 18.68 25.06 -2.32
CA LEU A 213 17.29 24.86 -2.79
C LEU A 213 16.94 25.67 -4.05
N LYS A 214 17.54 26.85 -4.23
CA LYS A 214 17.32 27.74 -5.38
C LYS A 214 18.28 27.47 -6.56
N HIS A 215 19.12 26.44 -6.47
CA HIS A 215 20.06 26.10 -7.55
C HIS A 215 19.29 25.57 -8.78
N PRO A 216 19.62 25.98 -10.02
CA PRO A 216 18.88 25.57 -11.22
C PRO A 216 18.85 24.05 -11.44
N ASP A 217 19.93 23.36 -11.10
CA ASP A 217 20.00 21.89 -11.22
C ASP A 217 19.37 21.11 -10.05
N LYS A 218 18.88 21.81 -9.01
CA LYS A 218 18.28 21.15 -7.83
C LYS A 218 17.06 20.33 -8.26
N LYS A 219 17.05 19.04 -7.92
CA LYS A 219 15.86 18.20 -8.08
C LYS A 219 15.12 18.16 -6.75
N LEU A 220 13.86 18.59 -6.79
CA LEU A 220 12.97 18.62 -5.64
C LEU A 220 11.96 17.48 -5.71
N PRO A 221 11.40 17.07 -4.56
CA PRO A 221 10.32 16.11 -4.53
C PRO A 221 9.14 16.48 -5.44
N SER A 222 8.54 15.47 -6.05
CA SER A 222 7.44 15.55 -7.00
C SER A 222 6.66 14.23 -7.03
N ILE A 223 5.59 14.17 -7.83
CA ILE A 223 4.84 12.93 -8.06
C ILE A 223 5.78 11.80 -8.50
N LYS A 224 6.76 12.09 -9.35
CA LYS A 224 7.71 11.07 -9.85
C LYS A 224 8.63 10.54 -8.75
N THR A 225 9.02 11.36 -7.78
CA THR A 225 9.87 10.92 -6.66
C THR A 225 9.05 10.11 -5.65
N ASP A 226 7.79 10.48 -5.40
CA ASP A 226 6.87 9.68 -4.59
C ASP A 226 6.70 8.26 -5.16
N LEU A 227 6.68 8.08 -6.48
CA LEU A 227 6.60 6.75 -7.10
C LEU A 227 7.81 5.86 -6.77
N HIS A 228 9.00 6.46 -6.62
CA HIS A 228 10.18 5.73 -6.14
C HIS A 228 9.99 5.34 -4.66
N SER A 229 9.63 6.31 -3.81
CA SER A 229 9.45 6.06 -2.38
C SER A 229 8.35 5.03 -2.10
N LEU A 230 7.24 5.06 -2.86
CA LEU A 230 6.17 4.07 -2.81
C LEU A 230 6.70 2.67 -3.14
N ALA A 231 7.50 2.53 -4.19
CA ALA A 231 8.10 1.25 -4.55
C ALA A 231 9.02 0.73 -3.43
N VAL A 232 9.80 1.61 -2.79
CA VAL A 232 10.65 1.26 -1.64
C VAL A 232 9.80 0.75 -0.48
N ILE A 233 8.73 1.47 -0.09
CA ILE A 233 7.85 1.06 1.03
C ILE A 233 7.19 -0.29 0.74
N ILE A 234 6.65 -0.50 -0.47
CA ILE A 234 6.02 -1.77 -0.84
C ILE A 234 7.05 -2.91 -0.79
N TYR A 235 8.27 -2.69 -1.30
CA TYR A 235 9.34 -3.68 -1.28
C TYR A 235 9.73 -4.05 0.16
N GLU A 236 9.98 -3.06 1.03
CA GLU A 236 10.35 -3.32 2.43
C GLU A 236 9.21 -4.00 3.21
N LEU A 237 7.94 -3.65 2.99
CA LEU A 237 6.83 -4.28 3.70
C LEU A 237 6.65 -5.74 3.33
N LEU A 238 6.85 -6.10 2.05
CA LEU A 238 6.65 -7.46 1.56
C LEU A 238 7.87 -8.37 1.76
N LEU A 239 9.08 -7.80 1.74
CA LEU A 239 10.35 -8.54 1.73
C LEU A 239 11.27 -8.26 2.93
N LEU A 240 10.90 -7.33 3.81
CA LEU A 240 11.59 -6.98 5.07
C LEU A 240 13.07 -6.57 4.91
N ARG A 241 13.42 -6.00 3.76
CA ARG A 241 14.76 -5.50 3.42
C ARG A 241 14.64 -4.32 2.45
N HIS A 242 15.66 -3.46 2.42
CA HIS A 242 15.68 -2.29 1.55
C HIS A 242 16.17 -2.65 0.13
N PRO A 243 15.53 -2.16 -0.96
CA PRO A 243 15.88 -2.55 -2.33
C PRO A 243 17.28 -2.09 -2.79
N LEU A 244 17.88 -1.12 -2.10
CA LEU A 244 19.20 -0.56 -2.45
C LEU A 244 20.30 -0.82 -1.40
N GLN A 245 19.98 -1.46 -0.27
CA GLN A 245 20.97 -1.77 0.78
C GLN A 245 21.39 -3.23 0.71
N GLY A 246 22.42 -3.51 -0.09
CA GLY A 246 23.13 -4.80 -0.08
C GLY A 246 24.57 -4.63 0.38
N ARG A 247 25.44 -5.59 0.01
CA ARG A 247 26.82 -5.68 0.49
C ARG A 247 27.77 -4.60 0.00
N ARG A 248 27.41 -3.86 -1.07
CA ARG A 248 28.34 -2.92 -1.71
C ARG A 248 28.59 -1.73 -0.78
N ILE A 249 29.84 -1.38 -0.58
CA ILE A 249 30.28 -0.18 0.16
C ILE A 249 31.06 0.69 -0.83
N TYR A 250 30.67 1.95 -0.94
CA TYR A 250 31.25 2.93 -1.86
C TYR A 250 32.19 3.91 -1.14
N SER A 251 32.05 4.04 0.18
CA SER A 251 32.83 4.95 1.01
C SER A 251 32.88 4.44 2.46
N GLU A 252 33.99 4.70 3.15
CA GLU A 252 34.11 4.47 4.59
C GLU A 252 33.33 5.53 5.41
N ASP A 253 33.21 6.74 4.87
CA ASP A 253 32.29 7.76 5.40
C ASP A 253 30.85 7.35 5.11
N THR A 254 30.05 7.17 6.17
CA THR A 254 28.67 6.67 6.11
C THR A 254 27.71 7.63 5.43
N GLN A 255 27.87 8.95 5.59
CA GLN A 255 27.02 9.92 4.93
C GLN A 255 27.31 9.94 3.43
N LYS A 256 28.58 9.91 3.06
CA LYS A 256 29.00 9.82 1.66
C LYS A 256 28.60 8.49 1.03
N ASP A 257 28.66 7.39 1.78
CA ASP A 257 28.21 6.07 1.32
C ASP A 257 26.71 6.09 1.01
N ASP A 258 25.89 6.62 1.92
CA ASP A 258 24.44 6.76 1.71
C ASP A 258 24.12 7.62 0.49
N LEU A 259 24.83 8.76 0.30
CA LEU A 259 24.64 9.61 -0.88
C LEU A 259 24.95 8.88 -2.19
N LEU A 260 26.01 8.07 -2.23
CA LEU A 260 26.36 7.27 -3.41
C LEU A 260 25.39 6.11 -3.61
N ARG A 261 25.05 5.39 -2.54
CA ARG A 261 24.19 4.19 -2.54
C ARG A 261 22.75 4.50 -2.94
N PHE A 262 22.21 5.61 -2.47
CA PHE A 262 20.84 6.01 -2.79
C PHE A 262 20.75 7.00 -3.95
N GLY A 263 21.88 7.59 -4.35
CA GLY A 263 21.99 8.54 -5.46
C GLY A 263 22.68 7.95 -6.68
N GLU A 264 23.84 8.52 -7.04
CA GLU A 264 24.53 8.29 -8.32
C GLU A 264 24.86 6.82 -8.60
N LYS A 265 25.23 6.04 -7.57
CA LYS A 265 25.65 4.64 -7.68
C LYS A 265 24.59 3.67 -7.17
N ALA A 266 23.32 4.06 -7.21
CA ALA A 266 22.25 3.18 -6.78
C ALA A 266 22.18 1.92 -7.65
N VAL A 267 22.22 0.75 -7.00
CA VAL A 267 22.13 -0.56 -7.65
C VAL A 267 21.11 -1.41 -6.91
N PHE A 268 20.13 -1.95 -7.62
CA PHE A 268 19.11 -2.83 -7.04
C PHE A 268 19.73 -4.11 -6.50
N ILE A 269 19.39 -4.49 -5.26
CA ILE A 269 19.96 -5.68 -4.62
C ILE A 269 19.62 -6.96 -5.37
N GLU A 270 18.51 -7.01 -6.11
CA GLU A 270 18.10 -8.14 -6.97
C GLU A 270 18.21 -7.83 -8.47
N HIS A 271 19.08 -6.89 -8.86
CA HIS A 271 19.33 -6.58 -10.28
C HIS A 271 19.68 -7.84 -11.10
N PRO A 272 19.01 -8.14 -12.23
CA PRO A 272 19.18 -9.41 -12.95
C PRO A 272 20.58 -9.67 -13.51
N SER A 273 21.28 -8.62 -13.92
CA SER A 273 22.60 -8.71 -14.56
C SER A 273 23.73 -8.05 -13.76
N ASP A 274 23.44 -7.49 -12.58
CA ASP A 274 24.45 -6.86 -11.71
C ASP A 274 24.31 -7.45 -10.31
N SER A 275 25.26 -8.30 -9.93
CA SER A 275 25.28 -8.92 -8.61
C SER A 275 26.13 -8.16 -7.60
N SER A 276 26.70 -7.00 -7.96
CA SER A 276 27.66 -6.27 -7.12
C SER A 276 27.06 -5.82 -5.78
N ASN A 277 25.76 -5.50 -5.75
CA ASN A 277 25.03 -5.09 -4.55
C ASN A 277 24.06 -6.16 -4.01
N ARG A 278 24.25 -7.45 -4.30
CA ARG A 278 23.43 -8.51 -3.70
C ARG A 278 23.54 -8.51 -2.18
N THR A 279 22.48 -8.97 -1.51
CA THR A 279 22.51 -9.29 -0.07
C THR A 279 23.24 -10.61 0.15
N ASP A 280 23.98 -10.72 1.25
CA ASP A 280 24.62 -11.98 1.65
C ASP A 280 23.70 -12.87 2.50
N LYS A 281 22.54 -12.34 2.92
CA LYS A 281 21.53 -13.11 3.66
C LYS A 281 20.76 -14.03 2.71
N ALA A 282 20.41 -15.22 3.21
CA ALA A 282 19.50 -16.15 2.54
C ALA A 282 18.03 -15.66 2.62
N ASP A 283 17.76 -14.52 1.99
CA ASP A 283 16.45 -13.91 1.96
C ASP A 283 15.54 -14.59 0.92
N ILE A 284 14.22 -14.51 1.11
CA ILE A 284 13.28 -14.95 0.06
C ILE A 284 13.50 -14.11 -1.21
N PRO A 285 13.61 -14.74 -2.40
CA PRO A 285 13.78 -14.00 -3.64
C PRO A 285 12.50 -13.25 -4.01
N MET A 286 12.61 -12.08 -4.64
CA MET A 286 11.50 -11.25 -5.12
C MET A 286 10.56 -12.03 -6.06
N GLU A 287 11.08 -13.00 -6.81
CA GLU A 287 10.30 -13.92 -7.64
C GLU A 287 9.28 -14.74 -6.84
N SER A 288 9.40 -14.78 -5.51
CA SER A 288 8.39 -15.36 -4.60
C SER A 288 7.11 -14.53 -4.55
N LEU A 289 7.12 -13.27 -5.01
CA LEU A 289 5.95 -12.41 -5.16
C LEU A 289 5.14 -12.70 -6.43
N GLY A 290 5.60 -13.63 -7.27
CA GLY A 290 4.88 -14.08 -8.46
C GLY A 290 5.11 -13.23 -9.71
N HIS A 291 4.49 -13.66 -10.81
CA HIS A 291 4.76 -13.12 -12.15
C HIS A 291 4.21 -11.71 -12.39
N LEU A 292 3.30 -11.23 -11.53
CA LEU A 292 2.74 -9.88 -11.65
C LEU A 292 3.61 -8.84 -10.94
N MET A 293 4.03 -9.11 -9.70
CA MET A 293 4.80 -8.16 -8.88
C MET A 293 6.26 -8.04 -9.35
N THR A 294 6.88 -9.17 -9.73
CA THR A 294 8.30 -9.21 -10.08
C THR A 294 8.66 -8.22 -11.20
N PRO A 295 7.91 -8.14 -12.33
CA PRO A 295 8.17 -7.16 -13.37
C PRO A 295 8.03 -5.70 -12.92
N LEU A 296 7.11 -5.39 -11.99
CA LEU A 296 6.94 -4.03 -11.50
C LEU A 296 8.13 -3.56 -10.66
N PHE A 297 8.69 -4.42 -9.82
CA PHE A 297 9.91 -4.09 -9.08
C PHE A 297 11.13 -3.95 -10.00
N LEU A 298 11.25 -4.81 -11.02
CA LEU A 298 12.28 -4.63 -12.05
C LEU A 298 12.08 -3.29 -12.78
N LYS A 299 10.85 -2.95 -13.18
CA LYS A 299 10.53 -1.65 -13.78
C LYS A 299 10.93 -0.49 -12.84
N ALA A 300 10.66 -0.58 -11.54
CA ALA A 300 10.97 0.46 -10.56
C ALA A 300 12.48 0.62 -10.29
N PHE A 301 13.19 -0.49 -10.06
CA PHE A 301 14.55 -0.49 -9.52
C PHE A 301 15.65 -0.82 -10.54
N THR A 302 15.31 -1.10 -11.80
CA THR A 302 16.30 -1.18 -12.88
C THR A 302 16.03 -0.09 -13.92
N GLN A 303 14.89 -0.15 -14.61
CA GLN A 303 14.58 0.79 -15.69
C GLN A 303 14.29 2.19 -15.14
N GLY A 304 13.48 2.29 -14.08
CA GLY A 304 12.99 3.53 -13.49
C GLY A 304 13.87 4.13 -12.40
N LEU A 305 14.96 3.45 -12.00
CA LEU A 305 15.79 3.89 -10.88
C LEU A 305 16.40 5.28 -11.17
N HIS A 306 17.09 5.39 -12.32
CA HIS A 306 17.66 6.65 -12.83
C HIS A 306 16.83 7.28 -13.97
N HIS A 307 15.66 6.72 -14.30
CA HIS A 307 14.76 7.28 -15.33
C HIS A 307 13.35 7.46 -14.73
N PRO A 308 13.07 8.61 -14.11
CA PRO A 308 11.81 8.84 -13.39
C PRO A 308 10.54 8.56 -14.20
N ASP A 309 10.56 8.83 -15.51
CA ASP A 309 9.43 8.59 -16.43
C ASP A 309 9.10 7.11 -16.68
N LYS A 310 10.01 6.19 -16.34
CA LYS A 310 9.81 4.74 -16.50
C LYS A 310 9.29 4.06 -15.24
N ARG A 311 9.11 4.79 -14.14
CA ARG A 311 8.65 4.21 -12.86
C ARG A 311 7.21 3.69 -12.97
N PRO A 312 6.86 2.60 -12.28
CA PRO A 312 5.46 2.19 -12.16
C PRO A 312 4.65 3.26 -11.44
N THR A 313 3.44 3.52 -11.93
CA THR A 313 2.48 4.41 -11.28
C THR A 313 1.89 3.76 -10.02
N ALA A 314 1.32 4.58 -9.13
CA ALA A 314 0.61 4.08 -7.96
C ALA A 314 -0.60 3.18 -8.36
N TYR A 315 -1.26 3.48 -9.48
CA TYR A 315 -2.33 2.64 -10.04
C TYR A 315 -1.82 1.27 -10.51
N GLU A 316 -0.66 1.22 -11.18
CA GLU A 316 -0.04 -0.06 -11.58
C GLU A 316 0.28 -0.91 -10.34
N TRP A 317 0.83 -0.31 -9.28
CA TRP A 317 1.07 -0.99 -8.00
C TRP A 317 -0.22 -1.53 -7.39
N GLU A 318 -1.24 -0.68 -7.24
CA GLU A 318 -2.52 -1.07 -6.67
C GLU A 318 -3.16 -2.23 -7.45
N SER A 319 -3.23 -2.11 -8.77
CA SER A 319 -3.79 -3.13 -9.66
C SER A 319 -3.04 -4.45 -9.52
N CYS A 320 -1.71 -4.40 -9.50
CA CYS A 320 -0.87 -5.58 -9.35
C CYS A 320 -1.00 -6.24 -7.97
N LEU A 321 -1.08 -5.45 -6.90
CA LEU A 321 -1.28 -5.93 -5.52
C LEU A 321 -2.66 -6.59 -5.38
N ASN A 322 -3.70 -6.02 -5.98
CA ASN A 322 -5.04 -6.60 -6.02
C ASN A 322 -5.03 -8.01 -6.66
N HIS A 323 -4.45 -8.15 -7.85
CA HIS A 323 -4.41 -9.45 -8.52
C HIS A 323 -3.49 -10.46 -7.82
N THR A 324 -2.40 -9.98 -7.19
CA THR A 324 -1.52 -10.85 -6.40
C THR A 324 -2.20 -11.35 -5.13
N ALA A 325 -3.09 -10.56 -4.53
CA ALA A 325 -3.88 -11.01 -3.37
C ALA A 325 -4.77 -12.22 -3.70
N ASP A 326 -5.27 -12.34 -4.94
CA ASP A 326 -6.04 -13.51 -5.38
C ASP A 326 -5.17 -14.77 -5.55
N MET A 327 -3.85 -14.62 -5.66
CA MET A 327 -2.90 -15.74 -5.71
C MET A 327 -2.42 -16.19 -4.31
N LEU A 328 -2.82 -15.50 -3.23
CA LEU A 328 -2.41 -15.85 -1.88
C LEU A 328 -3.08 -17.16 -1.41
N TYR A 329 -2.26 -18.03 -0.86
CA TYR A 329 -2.65 -19.33 -0.33
C TYR A 329 -2.22 -19.46 1.14
N PRO A 330 -3.09 -19.97 2.03
CA PRO A 330 -2.79 -20.06 3.45
C PRO A 330 -1.72 -21.12 3.71
N CYS A 331 -0.74 -20.78 4.53
CA CYS A 331 0.28 -21.68 5.04
C CYS A 331 -0.19 -22.30 6.36
N LYS A 332 -0.23 -23.64 6.43
CA LYS A 332 -0.55 -24.37 7.68
C LYS A 332 0.71 -24.79 8.46
N GLY A 333 1.88 -24.26 8.13
CA GLY A 333 3.10 -24.45 8.92
C GLY A 333 2.95 -23.83 10.31
N GLN A 334 3.18 -24.62 11.36
CA GLN A 334 2.94 -24.24 12.76
C GLN A 334 3.64 -22.93 13.13
N ASP A 335 4.93 -22.82 12.83
CA ASP A 335 5.77 -21.67 13.19
C ASP A 335 5.94 -20.63 12.07
N CYS A 336 5.16 -20.74 10.98
CA CYS A 336 5.22 -19.75 9.92
C CYS A 336 4.62 -18.42 10.39
N GLN A 337 5.46 -17.39 10.59
CA GLN A 337 4.98 -16.05 10.95
C GLN A 337 4.15 -15.42 9.82
N HIS A 338 4.48 -15.72 8.56
CA HIS A 338 3.87 -15.07 7.40
C HIS A 338 2.46 -15.57 7.07
N LYS A 339 2.08 -16.77 7.56
CA LYS A 339 0.76 -17.43 7.42
C LYS A 339 0.17 -17.56 6.00
N TRP A 340 0.74 -16.91 5.00
CA TRP A 340 0.29 -16.86 3.62
C TRP A 340 1.49 -16.81 2.69
N PHE A 341 1.33 -17.33 1.47
CA PHE A 341 2.31 -17.20 0.41
C PHE A 341 1.63 -17.09 -0.96
N VAL A 342 2.33 -16.55 -1.96
CA VAL A 342 1.85 -16.47 -3.34
C VAL A 342 1.98 -17.86 -3.96
N CYS A 343 0.85 -18.46 -4.33
CA CYS A 343 0.80 -19.72 -5.04
C CYS A 343 1.22 -19.49 -6.50
N ARG A 344 2.40 -19.99 -6.88
CA ARG A 344 2.98 -19.77 -8.22
C ARG A 344 2.71 -20.96 -9.13
N LYS A 345 2.17 -20.70 -10.33
CA LYS A 345 2.03 -21.72 -11.38
C LYS A 345 3.39 -22.20 -11.90
N GLY A 346 3.45 -23.45 -12.40
CA GLY A 346 4.67 -24.04 -12.97
C GLY A 346 5.77 -24.36 -11.94
N ARG A 347 5.44 -24.34 -10.65
CA ARG A 347 6.31 -24.71 -9.53
C ARG A 347 5.51 -25.57 -8.55
N LEU A 348 6.20 -26.37 -7.74
CA LEU A 348 5.56 -27.07 -6.63
C LEU A 348 4.97 -26.06 -5.64
N VAL A 349 3.75 -26.32 -5.18
CA VAL A 349 3.10 -25.45 -4.21
C VAL A 349 3.78 -25.62 -2.84
N GLN A 350 4.63 -24.65 -2.50
CA GLN A 350 5.42 -24.66 -1.28
C GLN A 350 5.57 -23.25 -0.71
N CYS A 351 5.40 -23.13 0.60
CA CYS A 351 5.65 -21.89 1.33
C CYS A 351 7.14 -21.53 1.27
N PRO A 352 7.54 -20.36 0.72
CA PRO A 352 8.94 -19.97 0.62
C PRO A 352 9.57 -19.61 1.97
N PHE A 353 8.76 -19.38 3.00
CA PHE A 353 9.21 -18.95 4.33
C PHE A 353 9.54 -20.12 5.26
N CYS A 354 8.76 -21.19 5.21
CA CYS A 354 8.88 -22.31 6.16
C CYS A 354 8.88 -23.68 5.49
N GLY A 355 8.85 -23.75 4.15
CA GLY A 355 8.90 -24.99 3.40
C GLY A 355 7.62 -25.85 3.43
N TRP A 356 6.56 -25.41 4.12
CA TRP A 356 5.30 -26.15 4.22
C TRP A 356 4.67 -26.40 2.84
N LYS A 357 4.09 -27.59 2.66
CA LYS A 357 3.40 -28.03 1.44
C LYS A 357 1.98 -28.50 1.79
N PRO A 358 0.98 -28.23 0.94
CA PRO A 358 -0.35 -28.85 1.06
C PRO A 358 -0.28 -30.38 0.99
N SER A 359 -1.30 -31.08 1.48
CA SER A 359 -1.39 -32.55 1.39
C SER A 359 -1.78 -33.03 -0.01
N ASP A 360 -2.58 -32.24 -0.71
CA ASP A 360 -3.20 -32.57 -1.99
C ASP A 360 -3.02 -31.42 -2.98
N SER A 361 -3.30 -31.69 -4.27
CA SER A 361 -3.22 -30.70 -5.34
C SER A 361 -4.07 -29.45 -5.04
N VAL A 362 -3.54 -28.29 -5.45
CA VAL A 362 -4.17 -27.00 -5.18
C VAL A 362 -4.88 -26.51 -6.45
N PRO A 363 -6.21 -26.35 -6.42
CA PRO A 363 -6.90 -25.77 -7.56
C PRO A 363 -6.55 -24.29 -7.70
N VAL A 364 -6.31 -23.89 -8.94
CA VAL A 364 -6.26 -22.49 -9.36
C VAL A 364 -7.32 -22.24 -10.42
N MET A 365 -7.89 -21.04 -10.41
CA MET A 365 -8.94 -20.62 -11.34
C MET A 365 -8.41 -19.54 -12.26
N HIS A 366 -8.14 -19.88 -13.52
CA HIS A 366 -7.70 -18.95 -14.55
C HIS A 366 -8.87 -18.11 -15.05
N LEU A 367 -8.66 -16.80 -15.17
CA LEU A 367 -9.68 -15.87 -15.60
C LEU A 367 -9.49 -15.43 -17.05
N PHE A 368 -10.58 -15.51 -17.80
CA PHE A 368 -10.66 -15.06 -19.18
C PHE A 368 -11.80 -14.07 -19.32
N ARG A 369 -11.55 -12.92 -19.95
CA ARG A 369 -12.59 -11.92 -20.22
C ARG A 369 -13.29 -12.22 -21.53
N LYS A 370 -14.59 -11.95 -21.58
CA LYS A 370 -15.36 -12.00 -22.83
C LYS A 370 -14.87 -10.92 -23.80
N TYR A 371 -14.54 -11.32 -25.03
CA TYR A 371 -14.17 -10.41 -26.11
C TYR A 371 -15.32 -10.27 -27.12
N LYS A 372 -15.87 -11.40 -27.56
CA LYS A 372 -17.07 -11.50 -28.40
C LYS A 372 -17.91 -12.69 -27.92
N THR A 373 -19.13 -12.84 -28.42
CA THR A 373 -19.98 -14.00 -28.10
C THR A 373 -19.23 -15.29 -28.39
N GLY A 374 -19.07 -16.15 -27.37
CA GLY A 374 -18.33 -17.41 -27.46
C GLY A 374 -16.79 -17.29 -27.49
N GLN A 375 -16.22 -16.08 -27.50
CA GLN A 375 -14.77 -15.87 -27.56
C GLN A 375 -14.26 -15.18 -26.28
N TYR A 376 -13.30 -15.83 -25.62
CA TYR A 376 -12.70 -15.37 -24.37
C TYR A 376 -11.19 -15.23 -24.52
N VAL A 377 -10.63 -14.19 -23.91
CA VAL A 377 -9.20 -13.87 -23.95
C VAL A 377 -8.63 -13.98 -22.54
N SER A 378 -7.48 -14.65 -22.41
CA SER A 378 -6.82 -14.80 -21.12
C SER A 378 -6.44 -13.44 -20.55
N GLU A 379 -6.71 -13.23 -19.27
CA GLU A 379 -6.23 -12.04 -18.56
C GLU A 379 -4.81 -12.24 -17.99
N ASN A 380 -4.19 -13.41 -18.20
CA ASN A 380 -2.96 -13.85 -17.52
C ASN A 380 -3.04 -13.71 -15.98
N ARG A 381 -4.25 -13.92 -15.45
CA ARG A 381 -4.60 -13.87 -14.03
C ARG A 381 -5.20 -15.20 -13.61
N TYR A 382 -4.91 -15.58 -12.39
CA TYR A 382 -5.55 -16.73 -11.76
C TYR A 382 -5.74 -16.47 -10.26
N MET A 383 -6.71 -17.17 -9.68
CA MET A 383 -6.96 -17.15 -8.25
C MET A 383 -6.57 -18.51 -7.65
N ALA A 384 -5.79 -18.50 -6.57
CA ALA A 384 -5.53 -19.70 -5.79
C ALA A 384 -6.76 -20.03 -4.93
N ILE A 385 -7.24 -21.27 -5.02
CA ILE A 385 -8.41 -21.73 -4.28
C ILE A 385 -7.95 -22.47 -3.03
N TRP A 386 -8.47 -22.03 -1.89
CA TRP A 386 -8.33 -22.68 -0.59
C TRP A 386 -9.73 -22.83 0.04
N ASP A 387 -9.85 -23.66 1.07
CA ASP A 387 -11.15 -23.98 1.68
C ASP A 387 -11.87 -22.74 2.21
N LYS A 388 -13.11 -22.50 1.77
CA LYS A 388 -13.92 -21.30 2.06
C LYS A 388 -13.47 -20.03 1.33
N LYS A 389 -12.62 -20.13 0.30
CA LYS A 389 -12.33 -18.98 -0.57
C LYS A 389 -13.62 -18.47 -1.20
N LYS A 390 -13.80 -17.15 -1.19
CA LYS A 390 -14.93 -16.46 -1.80
C LYS A 390 -14.60 -15.84 -3.15
N LEU A 391 -15.63 -15.77 -3.97
CA LEU A 391 -15.68 -15.09 -5.24
C LEU A 391 -16.58 -13.84 -5.10
N TYR A 392 -16.21 -12.75 -5.77
CA TYR A 392 -16.86 -11.44 -5.69
C TYR A 392 -17.07 -10.88 -7.10
N ALA A 393 -17.89 -9.83 -7.22
CA ALA A 393 -18.22 -9.14 -8.47
C ALA A 393 -17.02 -8.85 -9.38
N ARG A 394 -15.90 -8.41 -8.78
CA ARG A 394 -14.65 -8.16 -9.52
C ARG A 394 -14.01 -9.39 -10.14
N HIS A 395 -14.45 -10.61 -9.82
CA HIS A 395 -13.98 -11.87 -10.41
C HIS A 395 -14.93 -12.36 -11.50
N THR A 396 -16.25 -12.11 -11.40
CA THR A 396 -17.23 -12.47 -12.44
C THR A 396 -17.23 -11.50 -13.60
N ARG A 397 -16.90 -10.22 -13.36
CA ARG A 397 -17.00 -9.13 -14.33
C ARG A 397 -15.73 -8.29 -14.42
N SER A 398 -15.34 -7.95 -15.65
CA SER A 398 -14.10 -7.22 -15.96
C SER A 398 -14.21 -5.71 -15.83
N ASP A 399 -15.42 -5.16 -15.76
CA ASP A 399 -15.71 -3.74 -15.57
C ASP A 399 -15.84 -3.32 -14.10
N ILE A 400 -15.79 -4.27 -13.16
CA ILE A 400 -15.91 -4.01 -11.73
C ILE A 400 -14.52 -4.00 -11.08
N SER A 401 -14.13 -2.85 -10.55
CA SER A 401 -12.90 -2.70 -9.76
C SER A 401 -13.09 -3.17 -8.31
N ALA A 402 -11.99 -3.50 -7.64
CA ALA A 402 -11.94 -3.72 -6.19
C ALA A 402 -12.17 -2.43 -5.36
N ASP A 403 -12.44 -1.30 -6.02
CA ASP A 403 -12.46 0.05 -5.45
C ASP A 403 -13.85 0.53 -5.04
N MET A 404 -14.90 -0.25 -5.32
CA MET A 404 -16.26 0.10 -4.90
C MET A 404 -16.37 -0.08 -3.38
N PRO A 405 -16.67 0.99 -2.62
CA PRO A 405 -17.02 0.87 -1.20
C PRO A 405 -18.25 -0.03 -1.10
N ASP A 406 -18.34 -0.75 0.01
CA ASP A 406 -19.48 -1.60 0.37
C ASP A 406 -19.51 -2.96 -0.33
N ASN A 407 -18.94 -3.92 0.40
CA ASN A 407 -19.29 -5.33 0.42
C ASN A 407 -19.90 -5.87 -0.90
N PRO A 408 -19.08 -6.13 -1.95
CA PRO A 408 -19.58 -6.89 -3.07
C PRO A 408 -20.08 -8.21 -2.48
N GLY A 409 -21.39 -8.46 -2.60
CA GLY A 409 -21.99 -9.70 -2.14
C GLY A 409 -21.14 -10.88 -2.61
N CYS A 410 -20.97 -11.88 -1.74
CA CYS A 410 -20.32 -13.11 -2.13
C CYS A 410 -21.10 -13.68 -3.33
N GLU A 411 -20.45 -13.80 -4.48
CA GLU A 411 -21.08 -14.34 -5.70
C GLU A 411 -20.82 -15.83 -5.87
N GLY A 412 -19.83 -16.37 -5.15
CA GLY A 412 -19.61 -17.81 -5.07
C GLY A 412 -18.63 -18.17 -3.97
N SER A 413 -18.65 -19.44 -3.56
CA SER A 413 -17.77 -19.96 -2.52
C SER A 413 -17.19 -21.32 -2.89
N PHE A 414 -15.96 -21.58 -2.48
CA PHE A 414 -15.27 -22.85 -2.67
C PHE A 414 -15.23 -23.62 -1.35
N MET A 415 -15.52 -24.92 -1.38
CA MET A 415 -15.43 -25.78 -0.20
C MET A 415 -14.62 -27.04 -0.51
N LEU A 416 -13.82 -27.46 0.46
CA LEU A 416 -13.14 -28.75 0.44
C LEU A 416 -13.81 -29.70 1.43
N LYS A 417 -14.36 -30.81 0.95
CA LYS A 417 -14.90 -31.90 1.78
C LYS A 417 -14.15 -33.20 1.48
N GLY A 418 -13.30 -33.63 2.40
CA GLY A 418 -12.32 -34.69 2.12
C GLY A 418 -11.34 -34.23 1.04
N GLN A 419 -11.28 -34.94 -0.08
CA GLN A 419 -10.48 -34.58 -1.27
C GLN A 419 -11.33 -33.99 -2.41
N HIS A 420 -12.63 -33.73 -2.18
CA HIS A 420 -13.54 -33.24 -3.20
C HIS A 420 -13.74 -31.74 -3.05
N TRP A 421 -13.38 -31.00 -4.10
CA TRP A 421 -13.63 -29.57 -4.20
C TRP A 421 -14.98 -29.28 -4.84
N THR A 422 -15.74 -28.38 -4.23
CA THR A 422 -17.00 -27.88 -4.80
C THR A 422 -17.00 -26.36 -4.89
N PHE A 423 -17.64 -25.85 -5.92
CA PHE A 423 -17.99 -24.44 -6.09
C PHE A 423 -19.49 -24.29 -5.88
N ARG A 424 -19.90 -23.34 -5.03
CA ARG A 424 -21.30 -22.97 -4.80
C ARG A 424 -21.58 -21.61 -5.41
N ASN A 425 -22.64 -21.51 -6.22
CA ASN A 425 -23.10 -20.22 -6.73
C ASN A 425 -23.86 -19.49 -5.60
N GLU A 426 -23.41 -18.31 -5.20
CA GLU A 426 -24.07 -17.47 -4.19
C GLU A 426 -24.72 -16.23 -4.83
N SER A 427 -24.53 -16.01 -6.14
CA SER A 427 -25.08 -14.88 -6.87
C SER A 427 -26.52 -15.13 -7.30
N SER A 428 -27.41 -14.20 -6.97
CA SER A 428 -28.77 -14.14 -7.53
C SER A 428 -28.84 -13.43 -8.89
N GLU A 429 -27.79 -12.73 -9.29
CA GLU A 429 -27.74 -11.90 -10.50
C GLU A 429 -27.03 -12.59 -11.65
N ASN A 430 -25.91 -13.25 -11.38
CA ASN A 430 -25.09 -13.87 -12.43
C ASN A 430 -25.62 -15.25 -12.79
N ARG A 431 -25.86 -15.46 -14.09
CA ARG A 431 -26.12 -16.77 -14.65
C ARG A 431 -24.82 -17.57 -14.76
N MET A 432 -24.51 -18.36 -13.72
CA MET A 432 -23.33 -19.21 -13.68
C MET A 432 -23.61 -20.59 -14.28
N CYS A 433 -22.79 -21.01 -15.25
CA CYS A 433 -22.99 -22.26 -15.98
C CYS A 433 -21.65 -22.97 -16.24
N SER A 434 -21.62 -24.29 -16.07
CA SER A 434 -20.63 -25.17 -16.68
C SER A 434 -21.17 -25.67 -18.04
N VAL A 435 -20.32 -26.30 -18.85
CA VAL A 435 -20.63 -26.73 -20.23
C VAL A 435 -21.95 -27.50 -20.33
N SER A 436 -22.30 -28.29 -19.32
CA SER A 436 -23.48 -29.16 -19.32
C SER A 436 -24.53 -28.82 -18.25
N GLU A 437 -24.29 -27.84 -17.38
CA GLU A 437 -25.12 -27.61 -16.20
C GLU A 437 -25.18 -26.12 -15.82
N GLN A 438 -26.40 -25.59 -15.64
CA GLN A 438 -26.60 -24.30 -14.99
C GLN A 438 -26.56 -24.48 -13.47
N ILE A 439 -25.79 -23.65 -12.78
CA ILE A 439 -25.65 -23.71 -11.32
C ILE A 439 -26.60 -22.67 -10.73
N MET A 440 -27.77 -23.12 -10.28
CA MET A 440 -28.75 -22.24 -9.64
C MET A 440 -28.18 -21.58 -8.36
N PRO A 441 -28.65 -20.39 -7.97
CA PRO A 441 -28.25 -19.77 -6.71
C PRO A 441 -28.46 -20.74 -5.52
N GLY A 442 -27.45 -20.88 -4.67
CA GLY A 442 -27.42 -21.82 -3.55
C GLY A 442 -26.97 -23.24 -3.90
N ASN A 443 -26.92 -23.64 -5.17
CA ASN A 443 -26.48 -24.97 -5.60
C ASN A 443 -24.97 -25.05 -5.77
N SER A 444 -24.45 -26.27 -5.70
CA SER A 444 -23.01 -26.56 -5.80
C SER A 444 -22.69 -27.46 -6.98
N MET A 445 -21.46 -27.33 -7.48
CA MET A 445 -20.88 -28.10 -8.57
C MET A 445 -19.49 -28.59 -8.16
N GLY A 446 -19.16 -29.85 -8.43
CA GLY A 446 -17.79 -30.35 -8.27
C GLY A 446 -16.84 -29.66 -9.25
N ILE A 447 -15.64 -29.27 -8.79
CA ILE A 447 -14.57 -28.74 -9.65
C ILE A 447 -13.49 -29.80 -9.86
N SER A 448 -12.92 -29.82 -11.06
CA SER A 448 -11.89 -30.77 -11.49
C SER A 448 -10.97 -30.09 -12.50
N ASP A 449 -9.82 -30.71 -12.80
CA ASP A 449 -8.87 -30.18 -13.78
C ASP A 449 -9.54 -29.92 -15.13
N LYS A 450 -9.21 -28.78 -15.75
CA LYS A 450 -9.76 -28.26 -17.02
C LYS A 450 -11.27 -28.00 -17.03
N LYS A 451 -11.97 -28.18 -15.91
CA LYS A 451 -13.39 -27.84 -15.84
C LYS A 451 -13.55 -26.35 -16.06
N THR A 452 -14.57 -25.99 -16.85
CA THR A 452 -14.84 -24.62 -17.26
C THR A 452 -16.12 -24.13 -16.61
N LEU A 453 -16.12 -22.88 -16.18
CA LEU A 453 -17.24 -22.22 -15.52
C LEU A 453 -17.43 -20.82 -16.09
N LEU A 454 -18.56 -20.58 -16.75
CA LEU A 454 -19.01 -19.23 -17.07
C LEU A 454 -19.46 -18.56 -15.77
N LEU A 455 -18.80 -17.47 -15.40
CA LEU A 455 -19.06 -16.74 -14.16
C LEU A 455 -20.15 -15.68 -14.34
N SER A 456 -20.34 -15.16 -15.55
CA SER A 456 -21.38 -14.18 -15.89
C SER A 456 -21.63 -14.17 -17.40
N ASP A 457 -22.90 -14.11 -17.82
CA ASP A 457 -23.29 -13.99 -19.22
C ASP A 457 -23.26 -12.54 -19.74
N HIS A 458 -23.04 -11.57 -18.83
CA HIS A 458 -22.88 -10.15 -19.12
C HIS A 458 -21.84 -9.90 -20.24
N PRO A 459 -21.96 -8.82 -21.04
CA PRO A 459 -20.96 -8.48 -22.08
C PRO A 459 -19.53 -8.29 -21.55
N LYS A 460 -19.39 -7.93 -20.27
CA LYS A 460 -18.12 -7.82 -19.54
C LYS A 460 -17.84 -9.00 -18.61
N GLY A 461 -18.62 -10.07 -18.71
CA GLY A 461 -18.48 -11.29 -17.91
C GLY A 461 -17.18 -12.04 -18.16
N ARG A 462 -16.87 -12.96 -17.25
CA ARG A 462 -15.68 -13.81 -17.30
C ARG A 462 -16.01 -15.29 -17.44
N LEU A 463 -15.09 -16.00 -18.04
CA LEU A 463 -14.99 -17.45 -18.04
C LEU A 463 -13.84 -17.85 -17.10
N ALA A 464 -14.05 -18.89 -16.32
CA ALA A 464 -13.06 -19.51 -15.47
C ALA A 464 -12.68 -20.90 -16.00
N VAL A 465 -11.39 -21.24 -15.94
CA VAL A 465 -10.89 -22.59 -16.20
C VAL A 465 -10.06 -23.04 -15.01
N PHE A 466 -10.38 -24.21 -14.45
CA PHE A 466 -9.65 -24.75 -13.31
C PHE A 466 -8.41 -25.54 -13.75
N GLU A 467 -7.32 -25.38 -13.01
CA GLU A 467 -6.10 -26.19 -13.11
C GLU A 467 -5.73 -26.68 -11.71
N PHE A 468 -5.35 -27.95 -11.57
CA PHE A 468 -4.92 -28.50 -10.29
C PHE A 468 -3.39 -28.56 -10.22
N LEU A 469 -2.78 -27.65 -9.46
CA LEU A 469 -1.34 -27.55 -9.34
C LEU A 469 -0.76 -28.73 -8.53
N PRO A 470 0.35 -29.34 -8.99
CA PRO A 470 0.99 -30.43 -8.29
C PRO A 470 1.72 -29.94 -7.04
N VAL A 471 1.77 -30.81 -6.02
CA VAL A 471 2.49 -30.55 -4.75
C VAL A 471 3.72 -31.43 -4.60
N ASN A 472 3.74 -32.55 -5.33
CA ASN A 472 4.90 -33.44 -5.48
C ASN A 472 5.32 -33.46 -6.95
N ALA A 473 6.61 -33.71 -7.18
CA ALA A 473 7.22 -33.75 -8.51
C ALA A 473 6.76 -34.95 -9.33
#